data_AF-A0A554GUX0-F1
#
_entry.id   AF-A0A554GUX0-F1
#
_cell.length_a   1.000
_cell.length_b   1.000
_cell.length_c   1.000
_cell.angle_alpha   90.00
_cell.angle_beta   90.00
_cell.angle_gamma   90.00
#
_symmetry.space_group_name_H-M   'P 1'
#
loop_
_entity.id
_entity.type
_entity.pdbx_description
1 polymer ?
#
loop_
_entity_poly.entity_id
_entity_poly.type
_entity_poly.pdbx_seq_one_letter_code
_entity_poly.pdbx_strand_id
1 'polypeptide(L)'
;MLVPSYEHKISAAFFCTKCGLCCKNLNKAIAYAHLDRGDGTCVNFDSTSHNCKIYETRPLICRVDDFYEQNLSAHMSKSEYIAANLKACVDAQHAHKVNNSPTHRERV
;
A
#
# COMPACT_ATOMS: atom_id res chain seq x y z
N MET A 1 13.04 -6.76 36.59
CA MET A 1 13.29 -7.03 35.16
C MET A 1 12.40 -6.08 34.37
N LEU A 2 12.93 -4.94 33.96
CA LEU A 2 12.17 -3.94 33.20
C LEU A 2 12.40 -4.23 31.72
N VAL A 3 11.41 -4.85 31.08
CA VAL A 3 11.37 -4.91 29.62
C VAL A 3 10.75 -3.59 29.17
N PRO A 4 11.47 -2.68 28.50
CA PRO A 4 10.80 -1.62 27.78
C PRO A 4 10.17 -2.29 26.55
N SER A 5 8.91 -2.72 26.68
CA SER A 5 8.13 -3.20 25.54
C SER A 5 7.95 -2.00 24.61
N TYR A 6 8.86 -1.90 23.64
CA TYR A 6 8.81 -0.99 22.51
C TYR A 6 7.50 -1.25 21.76
N GLU A 7 6.44 -0.54 22.18
CA GLU A 7 5.21 -0.43 21.40
C GLU A 7 5.59 0.25 20.09
N HIS A 8 5.82 -0.57 19.07
CA HIS A 8 5.79 -0.11 17.70
C HIS A 8 4.42 0.50 17.50
N LYS A 9 4.34 1.85 17.53
CA LYS A 9 3.13 2.59 17.20
C LYS A 9 2.71 2.19 15.79
N ILE A 10 1.76 1.27 15.71
CA ILE A 10 1.12 0.87 14.47
C ILE A 10 0.38 2.13 13.96
N SER A 11 0.72 2.55 12.74
CA SER A 11 0.04 3.67 12.10
C SER A 11 -1.46 3.37 12.00
N ALA A 12 -2.30 4.31 12.44
CA ALA A 12 -3.75 4.18 12.34
C ALA A 12 -4.27 4.24 10.89
N ALA A 13 -3.44 4.70 9.95
CA ALA A 13 -3.76 4.85 8.54
C ALA A 13 -2.63 4.38 7.62
N PHE A 14 -2.95 4.03 6.37
CA PHE A 14 -1.95 3.60 5.41
C PHE A 14 -1.32 4.80 4.70
N PHE A 15 0.02 4.90 4.76
CA PHE A 15 0.75 5.93 4.04
C PHE A 15 1.36 5.40 2.75
N CYS A 16 0.83 5.86 1.62
CA CYS A 16 1.38 5.55 0.30
C CYS A 16 2.58 6.45 -0.01
N THR A 17 3.72 5.85 -0.34
CA THR A 17 4.98 6.55 -0.66
C THR A 17 5.03 7.05 -2.11
N LYS A 18 3.95 6.85 -2.87
CA LYS A 18 3.83 7.16 -4.30
C LYS A 18 4.97 6.55 -5.15
N CYS A 19 5.54 5.42 -4.74
CA CYS A 19 6.61 4.73 -5.49
C CYS A 19 6.14 3.98 -6.75
N GLY A 20 4.82 3.89 -6.97
CA GLY A 20 4.23 3.22 -8.15
C GLY A 20 4.27 1.68 -8.12
N LEU A 21 4.91 1.05 -7.13
CA LEU A 21 5.11 -0.40 -7.13
C LEU A 21 3.84 -1.23 -6.99
N CYS A 22 2.82 -0.74 -6.27
CA CYS A 22 1.51 -1.40 -6.25
C CYS A 22 0.85 -1.41 -7.64
N CYS A 23 1.06 -0.36 -8.44
CA CYS A 23 0.57 -0.28 -9.81
C CYS A 23 1.38 -1.14 -10.79
N LYS A 24 2.60 -1.57 -10.45
CA LYS A 24 3.49 -2.36 -11.34
C LYS A 24 3.49 -3.86 -11.02
N ASN A 25 2.74 -4.28 -10.01
CA ASN A 25 2.72 -5.66 -9.50
C ASN A 25 1.29 -6.19 -9.33
N LEU A 26 0.36 -5.79 -10.22
CA LEU A 26 -1.05 -6.21 -10.16
C LEU A 26 -1.23 -7.71 -10.36
N ASN A 27 -0.32 -8.36 -11.08
CA ASN A 27 -0.32 -9.81 -11.28
C ASN A 27 -0.15 -10.63 -9.99
N LYS A 28 0.12 -9.99 -8.85
CA LYS A 28 0.19 -10.63 -7.53
C LYS A 28 -1.18 -10.85 -6.89
N ALA A 29 -2.26 -10.24 -7.39
CA ALA A 29 -3.60 -10.43 -6.87
C ALA A 29 -4.67 -10.29 -7.95
N ILE A 30 -5.45 -11.37 -8.16
CA ILE A 30 -6.48 -11.45 -9.20
C ILE A 30 -7.56 -10.36 -9.09
N ALA A 31 -7.79 -9.82 -7.90
CA ALA A 31 -8.74 -8.74 -7.66
C ALA A 31 -8.42 -7.47 -8.49
N TYR A 32 -7.18 -7.30 -8.93
CA TYR A 32 -6.74 -6.19 -9.77
C TYR A 32 -6.73 -6.49 -11.28
N ALA A 33 -7.17 -7.67 -11.73
CA ALA A 33 -7.09 -8.07 -13.14
C ALA A 33 -7.76 -7.07 -14.09
N HIS A 34 -8.85 -6.43 -13.65
CA HIS A 34 -9.58 -5.40 -14.42
C HIS A 34 -8.81 -4.08 -14.60
N LEU A 35 -7.70 -3.88 -13.88
CA LEU A 35 -6.82 -2.73 -14.00
C LEU A 35 -5.50 -3.09 -14.71
N ASP A 36 -5.20 -4.37 -14.92
CA ASP A 36 -3.96 -4.83 -15.55
C ASP A 36 -4.02 -4.63 -17.07
N ARG A 37 -2.99 -3.99 -17.63
CA ARG A 37 -2.85 -3.80 -19.08
C ARG A 37 -2.35 -5.06 -19.81
N GLY A 38 -2.10 -6.15 -19.07
CA GLY A 38 -1.69 -7.46 -19.57
C GLY A 38 -0.25 -7.86 -19.24
N ASP A 39 0.52 -6.99 -18.55
CA ASP A 39 1.92 -7.24 -18.18
C ASP A 39 2.17 -7.15 -16.66
N GLY A 40 1.11 -7.12 -15.86
CA GLY A 40 1.17 -6.89 -14.41
C GLY A 40 1.19 -5.42 -14.02
N THR A 41 1.17 -4.49 -14.99
CA THR A 41 1.12 -3.04 -14.73
C THR A 41 -0.26 -2.46 -14.97
N CYS A 42 -0.68 -1.56 -14.09
CA CYS A 42 -1.94 -0.85 -14.15
C CYS A 42 -2.05 -0.01 -15.43
N VAL A 43 -3.21 -0.03 -16.10
CA VAL A 43 -3.54 0.84 -17.24
C VAL A 43 -3.40 2.34 -16.90
N ASN A 44 -3.56 2.70 -15.62
CA ASN A 44 -3.44 4.07 -15.13
C ASN A 44 -2.03 4.45 -14.64
N PHE A 45 -1.04 3.56 -14.76
CA PHE A 45 0.35 3.88 -14.40
C PHE A 45 0.98 4.82 -15.45
N ASP A 46 1.63 5.89 -14.98
CA ASP A 46 2.47 6.74 -15.80
C ASP A 46 3.94 6.37 -15.62
N SER A 47 4.55 5.83 -16.68
CA SER A 47 5.95 5.42 -16.68
C SER A 47 6.94 6.59 -16.61
N THR A 48 6.51 7.80 -16.97
CA THR A 48 7.38 8.99 -16.91
C THR A 48 7.48 9.47 -15.47
N SER A 49 6.34 9.77 -14.85
CA SER A 49 6.30 10.29 -13.48
C SER A 49 6.36 9.22 -12.38
N HIS A 50 6.27 7.94 -12.75
CA HIS A 50 6.16 6.80 -11.83
C HIS A 50 4.94 6.86 -10.88
N ASN A 51 3.92 7.63 -11.26
CA ASN A 51 2.70 7.85 -10.47
C ASN A 51 1.45 7.25 -11.14
N CYS A 52 0.36 7.21 -10.38
CA CYS A 52 -0.97 6.90 -10.93
C CYS A 52 -1.58 8.16 -11.54
N LYS A 53 -2.05 8.08 -12.79
CA LYS A 53 -2.71 9.18 -13.52
C LYS A 53 -4.01 9.65 -12.85
N ILE A 54 -4.63 8.79 -12.06
CA ILE A 54 -5.89 9.05 -11.36
C ILE A 54 -5.71 8.97 -9.84
N TYR A 55 -4.56 9.39 -9.30
CA TYR A 55 -4.21 9.17 -7.89
C TYR A 55 -5.29 9.64 -6.90
N GLU A 56 -5.88 10.81 -7.13
CA GLU A 56 -6.90 11.38 -6.25
C GLU A 56 -8.27 10.67 -6.38
N THR A 57 -8.54 10.06 -7.53
CA THR A 57 -9.80 9.37 -7.84
C THR A 57 -9.62 7.86 -8.01
N ARG A 58 -8.61 7.31 -7.32
CA ARG A 58 -8.27 5.88 -7.39
C ARG A 58 -9.51 5.00 -7.07
N PRO A 59 -9.68 3.86 -7.76
CA PRO A 59 -10.71 2.89 -7.42
C PRO A 59 -10.64 2.48 -5.94
N LEU A 60 -11.78 2.10 -5.34
CA LEU A 60 -11.86 1.76 -3.91
C LEU A 60 -10.81 0.70 -3.50
N ILE A 61 -10.59 -0.31 -4.34
CA ILE A 61 -9.59 -1.36 -4.10
C ILE A 61 -8.15 -0.82 -3.93
N CYS A 62 -7.83 0.36 -4.47
CA CYS A 62 -6.53 1.02 -4.34
C CYS A 62 -6.46 2.03 -3.17
N ARG A 63 -7.56 2.24 -2.45
CA ARG A 63 -7.68 3.18 -1.32
C ARG A 63 -7.79 2.37 -0.03
N VAL A 64 -6.63 2.03 0.54
CA VAL A 64 -6.49 1.06 1.66
C VAL A 64 -7.44 1.39 2.81
N ASP A 65 -7.37 2.59 3.37
CA ASP A 65 -8.25 3.00 4.48
C ASP A 65 -9.74 2.92 4.12
N ASP A 66 -10.16 3.51 3.00
CA ASP A 66 -11.57 3.50 2.56
C ASP A 66 -12.08 2.08 2.30
N PHE A 67 -11.25 1.21 1.72
CA PHE A 67 -11.61 -0.18 1.45
C PHE A 67 -11.89 -0.94 2.75
N TYR A 68 -11.05 -0.73 3.77
CA TYR A 68 -11.25 -1.32 5.10
C TYR A 68 -12.59 -0.91 5.69
N GLU A 69 -12.87 0.40 5.75
CA GLU A 69 -14.09 0.89 6.39
C GLU A 69 -15.34 0.30 5.73
N GLN A 70 -15.34 0.18 4.39
CA GLN A 70 -16.49 -0.27 3.61
C GLN A 70 -16.65 -1.79 3.52
N ASN A 71 -15.58 -2.58 3.67
CA ASN A 71 -15.63 -4.01 3.33
C ASN A 71 -15.13 -4.94 4.44
N LEU A 72 -14.29 -4.46 5.38
CA LEU A 72 -13.55 -5.34 6.31
C LEU A 72 -13.68 -4.97 7.78
N SER A 73 -14.29 -3.83 8.11
CA SER A 73 -14.46 -3.34 9.49
C SER A 73 -15.24 -4.31 10.39
N ALA A 74 -16.10 -5.15 9.83
CA ALA A 74 -16.83 -6.20 10.54
C ALA A 74 -16.05 -7.53 10.67
N HIS A 75 -14.93 -7.69 9.97
CA HIS A 75 -14.25 -8.98 9.80
C HIS A 75 -12.85 -9.04 10.43
N MET A 76 -12.17 -7.90 10.58
CA MET A 76 -10.84 -7.84 11.18
C MET A 76 -10.54 -6.45 11.74
N SER A 77 -9.46 -6.31 12.53
CA SER A 77 -9.06 -5.00 13.02
C SER A 77 -8.37 -4.16 11.95
N LYS A 78 -8.54 -2.83 12.04
CA LYS A 78 -7.85 -1.88 11.16
C LYS A 78 -6.34 -2.03 11.27
N SER A 79 -5.81 -2.21 12.47
CA SER A 79 -4.37 -2.39 12.71
C SER A 79 -3.79 -3.58 11.96
N GLU A 80 -4.47 -4.73 11.97
CA GLU A 80 -4.00 -5.93 11.26
C GLU A 80 -4.02 -5.71 9.74
N TYR A 81 -5.09 -5.11 9.23
CA TYR A 81 -5.22 -4.81 7.80
C TYR A 81 -4.16 -3.81 7.32
N ILE A 82 -3.95 -2.73 8.07
CA ILE A 82 -2.93 -1.72 7.75
C ILE A 82 -1.53 -2.33 7.84
N ALA A 83 -1.25 -3.14 8.86
CA ALA A 83 0.04 -3.83 9.00
C ALA A 83 0.32 -4.76 7.81
N ALA A 84 -0.68 -5.52 7.34
CA ALA A 84 -0.54 -6.38 6.17
C ALA A 84 -0.26 -5.58 4.88
N ASN A 85 -0.97 -4.47 4.67
CA ASN A 85 -0.76 -3.58 3.51
C ASN A 85 0.62 -2.89 3.56
N LEU A 86 1.05 -2.41 4.73
CA LEU A 86 2.38 -1.83 4.93
C LEU A 86 3.46 -2.87 4.67
N LYS A 87 3.30 -4.09 5.17
CA LYS A 87 4.22 -5.19 4.89
C LYS A 87 4.36 -5.45 3.39
N ALA A 88 3.24 -5.59 2.68
CA ALA A 88 3.27 -5.78 1.22
C ALA A 88 3.94 -4.61 0.48
N CYS A 89 3.71 -3.37 0.93
CA CYS A 89 4.35 -2.16 0.41
C CYS A 89 5.87 -2.18 0.60
N VAL A 90 6.34 -2.51 1.81
CA VAL A 90 7.76 -2.62 2.16
C VAL A 90 8.43 -3.75 1.38
N ASP A 91 7.82 -4.92 1.34
CA ASP A 91 8.36 -6.09 0.63
C ASP A 91 8.56 -5.78 -0.87
N ALA A 92 7.59 -5.10 -1.50
CA ALA A 92 7.72 -4.65 -2.88
C ALA A 92 8.86 -3.63 -3.04
N GLN A 93 8.96 -2.65 -2.14
CA GLN A 93 10.04 -1.65 -2.19
C GLN A 93 11.43 -2.27 -2.03
N HIS A 94 11.59 -3.22 -1.13
CA HIS A 94 12.84 -3.96 -0.96
C HIS A 94 13.22 -4.77 -2.21
N ALA A 95 12.27 -5.49 -2.79
CA ALA A 95 12.49 -6.24 -4.03
C ALA A 95 12.95 -5.35 -5.20
N HIS A 96 12.52 -4.09 -5.21
CA HIS A 96 12.88 -3.10 -6.22
C HIS A 96 13.97 -2.10 -5.78
N LYS A 97 14.57 -2.28 -4.60
CA LYS A 97 15.62 -1.41 -4.04
C LYS A 97 15.20 0.08 -3.98
N VAL A 98 13.95 0.35 -3.63
CA VAL A 98 13.42 1.72 -3.46
C VAL A 98 13.64 2.18 -2.02
N ASN A 99 14.33 3.30 -1.83
CA ASN A 99 14.71 3.83 -0.51
C ASN A 99 13.61 4.67 0.19
N ASN A 100 12.35 4.49 -0.17
CA ASN A 100 11.23 5.33 0.31
C ASN A 100 10.34 4.59 1.33
N SER A 101 10.94 3.77 2.20
CA SER A 101 10.18 2.92 3.15
C SER A 101 9.15 3.73 3.95
N PRO A 102 7.88 3.27 4.05
CA PRO A 102 6.87 3.87 4.92
C PRO A 102 7.27 3.87 6.40
N THR A 103 8.30 3.10 6.78
CA THR A 103 8.75 2.93 8.18
C THR A 103 9.58 4.09 8.72
N HIS A 104 9.95 5.09 7.89
CA HIS A 104 10.80 6.22 8.31
C HIS A 104 10.34 7.58 7.76
N ARG A 105 9.11 8.01 8.09
CA ARG A 105 8.81 9.45 8.13
C ARG A 105 8.45 9.85 9.55
N GLU A 106 9.46 10.24 10.31
CA GLU A 106 9.27 11.23 11.35
C GLU A 106 8.65 12.47 10.72
N ARG A 107 7.65 13.03 11.42
CA ARG A 107 7.00 14.29 11.07
C ARG A 107 8.08 15.37 10.95
N VAL A 108 8.21 15.95 9.77
CA VAL A 108 8.72 17.32 9.60
C VAL A 108 7.51 18.24 9.55
#